data_AF-A0A2E7MUT1-F1
#
_entry.id   AF-A0A2E7MUT1-F1
#
_cell.length_a   1.000
_cell.length_b   1.000
_cell.length_c   1.000
_cell.angle_alpha   90.00
_cell.angle_beta   90.00
_cell.angle_gamma   90.00
#
_symmetry.space_group_name_H-M   'P 1'
#
loop_
_entity.id
_entity.type
_entity.pdbx_description
1 polymer ?
#
loop_
_entity_poly.entity_id
_entity_poly.type
_entity_poly.pdbx_seq_one_letter_code
_entity_poly.pdbx_strand_id
1 'polypeptide(L)'
;MSPEEVKHHIKTYIIVFVALMFLTVVTVAISYLDIGVVPGIALGLFVASIKASLVACYFMHLIDERTTIYWTLIATAISFLILIFLPIGAMLAQARVY
;
A
#
# COMPACT_ATOMS: atom_id res chain seq x y z
N MET A 1 -29.88 6.99 -9.04
CA MET A 1 -29.05 7.37 -7.87
C MET A 1 -29.65 8.64 -7.30
N SER A 2 -30.08 8.57 -6.05
CA SER A 2 -30.63 9.73 -5.33
C SER A 2 -29.48 10.68 -4.95
N PRO A 3 -29.67 12.02 -4.96
CA PRO A 3 -28.63 12.98 -4.57
C PRO A 3 -28.09 12.78 -3.13
N GLU A 4 -28.84 12.08 -2.26
CA GLU A 4 -28.43 11.69 -0.91
C GLU A 4 -27.29 10.65 -0.90
N GLU A 5 -27.30 9.69 -1.83
CA GLU A 5 -26.32 8.59 -1.90
C GLU A 5 -24.94 9.13 -2.33
N VAL A 6 -24.92 9.98 -3.36
CA VAL A 6 -23.69 10.61 -3.89
C VAL A 6 -22.94 11.42 -2.83
N LYS A 7 -23.68 12.12 -1.95
CA LYS A 7 -23.10 12.91 -0.86
C LYS A 7 -22.33 12.06 0.15
N HIS A 8 -22.78 10.82 0.39
CA HIS A 8 -22.14 9.92 1.35
C HIS A 8 -20.79 9.40 0.83
N HIS A 9 -20.73 9.00 -0.45
CA HIS A 9 -19.48 8.55 -1.08
C HIS A 9 -18.41 9.63 -1.09
N ILE A 10 -18.79 10.88 -1.41
CA ILE A 10 -17.87 12.02 -1.44
C ILE A 10 -17.32 12.31 -0.03
N LYS A 11 -18.16 12.25 1.01
CA LYS A 11 -17.73 12.51 2.39
C LYS A 11 -16.70 11.48 2.87
N THR A 12 -16.92 10.20 2.56
CA THR A 12 -15.98 9.13 2.88
C THR A 12 -14.66 9.31 2.14
N TYR A 13 -14.70 9.66 0.85
CA TYR A 13 -13.50 9.90 0.04
C TYR A 13 -12.64 11.05 0.58
N ILE A 14 -13.27 12.14 1.02
CA ILE A 14 -12.59 13.29 1.62
C ILE A 14 -11.95 12.92 2.96
N ILE A 15 -12.64 12.15 3.82
CA ILE A 15 -12.07 11.68 5.10
C ILE A 15 -10.82 10.84 4.87
N VAL A 16 -10.87 9.91 3.91
CA VAL A 16 -9.73 9.05 3.57
C VAL A 16 -8.60 9.86 2.96
N PHE A 17 -8.91 10.83 2.10
CA PHE A 17 -7.91 11.73 1.53
C PHE A 17 -7.15 12.50 2.62
N VAL A 18 -7.85 13.05 3.61
CA VAL A 18 -7.23 13.74 4.75
C VAL A 18 -6.40 12.77 5.58
N ALA A 19 -6.89 11.54 5.83
CA ALA A 19 -6.12 10.51 6.53
C ALA A 19 -4.82 10.17 5.78
N LEU A 20 -4.86 9.99 4.46
CA LEU A 20 -3.68 9.71 3.63
C LEU A 20 -2.68 10.87 3.65
N MET A 21 -3.16 12.11 3.63
CA MET A 21 -2.32 13.29 3.75
C MET A 21 -1.60 13.31 5.10
N PHE A 22 -2.33 13.06 6.20
CA PHE A 22 -1.74 12.94 7.54
C PHE A 22 -0.70 11.82 7.62
N LEU A 23 -1.01 10.61 7.13
CA LEU A 23 -0.07 9.49 7.10
C LEU A 23 1.20 9.83 6.28
N THR A 24 1.08 10.65 5.23
CA THR A 24 2.23 11.10 4.44
C THR A 24 3.15 12.01 5.24
N VAL A 25 2.58 12.96 5.98
CA VAL A 25 3.35 13.83 6.89
C VAL A 25 4.04 12.98 7.95
N VAL A 26 3.34 11.98 8.50
CA VAL A 26 3.92 11.04 9.48
C VAL A 26 5.09 10.27 8.88
N THR A 27 5.00 9.73 7.66
CA THR A 27 6.12 9.03 7.03
C THR A 27 7.34 9.93 6.81
N VAL A 28 7.11 11.18 6.43
CA VAL A 28 8.20 12.17 6.26
C VAL A 28 8.81 12.51 7.62
N ALA A 29 8.01 12.67 8.67
CA ALA A 29 8.49 12.93 10.03
C ALA A 29 9.30 11.75 10.58
N ILE A 30 8.89 10.51 10.32
CA ILE A 30 9.65 9.31 10.69
C ILE A 30 11.03 9.31 10.01
N SER A 31 11.13 9.79 8.76
CA SER A 31 12.41 9.91 8.06
C SER A 31 13.35 10.96 8.66
N TYR A 32 12.84 11.91 9.46
CA TYR A 32 13.65 12.91 10.18
C TYR A 32 13.98 12.49 11.61
N LEU A 33 13.29 11.49 12.17
CA LEU A 33 13.58 10.97 13.49
C LEU A 33 14.81 10.05 13.41
N ASP A 34 15.86 10.39 14.14
CA ASP A 34 17.10 9.60 14.20
C ASP A 34 16.97 8.46 15.22
N ILE A 35 15.94 7.64 15.05
CA ILE A 35 15.61 6.47 15.90
C ILE A 35 16.46 5.24 15.55
N GLY A 36 17.35 5.35 14.56
CA GLY A 36 18.18 4.27 14.02
C GLY A 36 17.60 3.65 12.75
N VAL A 37 18.49 3.19 11.86
CA VAL A 37 18.14 2.72 10.51
C VAL A 37 17.12 1.58 10.52
N VAL A 38 17.33 0.56 11.34
CA VAL A 38 16.46 -0.63 11.41
C VAL A 38 15.05 -0.31 11.93
N PRO A 39 14.88 0.30 13.13
CA PRO A 39 13.55 0.65 13.63
C PRO A 39 12.85 1.73 12.78
N GLY A 40 13.60 2.67 12.19
CA GLY A 40 13.05 3.67 11.25
C GLY A 40 12.47 3.03 9.99
N ILE A 41 13.18 2.05 9.40
CA ILE A 41 12.67 1.27 8.25
C ILE A 41 11.42 0.47 8.63
N ALA A 42 11.43 -0.20 9.79
CA ALA A 42 10.28 -0.99 10.25
C ALA A 42 9.02 -0.12 10.45
N LEU A 43 9.16 1.03 11.12
CA LEU A 43 8.09 2.01 11.29
C LEU A 43 7.63 2.60 9.95
N GLY A 44 8.56 2.94 9.07
CA GLY A 44 8.25 3.47 7.73
C GLY A 44 7.43 2.48 6.90
N LEU A 45 7.83 1.20 6.87
CA LEU A 45 7.11 0.13 6.18
C LEU A 45 5.72 -0.12 6.78
N PHE A 46 5.60 -0.02 8.10
CA PHE A 46 4.31 -0.16 8.78
C PHE A 46 3.33 0.94 8.35
N VAL A 47 3.74 2.21 8.41
CA VAL A 47 2.89 3.33 8.01
C VAL A 47 2.61 3.29 6.49
N ALA A 48 3.60 2.92 5.67
CA ALA A 48 3.42 2.74 4.24
C ALA A 48 2.38 1.67 3.90
N SER A 49 2.38 0.55 4.63
CA SER A 49 1.39 -0.53 4.45
C SER A 49 -0.03 -0.05 4.75
N ILE A 50 -0.23 0.68 5.86
CA ILE A 50 -1.53 1.27 6.20
C ILE A 50 -2.00 2.23 5.10
N LYS A 51 -1.11 3.13 4.65
CA LYS A 51 -1.41 4.07 3.57
C LYS A 51 -1.84 3.36 2.28
N ALA A 52 -1.10 2.31 1.88
CA ALA A 52 -1.41 1.51 0.70
C ALA A 52 -2.77 0.80 0.84
N SER A 53 -3.11 0.26 2.02
CA SER A 53 -4.42 -0.35 2.29
C SER A 53 -5.56 0.66 2.19
N LEU A 54 -5.41 1.88 2.72
CA LEU A 54 -6.44 2.92 2.57
C LEU A 54 -6.65 3.32 1.11
N VAL A 55 -5.57 3.46 0.33
CA VAL A 55 -5.68 3.74 -1.12
C VAL A 55 -6.40 2.60 -1.83
N ALA A 56 -6.03 1.34 -1.57
CA ALA A 56 -6.67 0.18 -2.18
C ALA A 56 -8.16 0.08 -1.82
N CYS A 57 -8.51 0.17 -0.53
CA CYS A 57 -9.89 0.01 -0.09
C CYS A 57 -10.82 1.13 -0.58
N TYR A 58 -10.36 2.39 -0.60
CA TYR A 58 -11.23 3.54 -0.84
C TYR A 58 -11.07 4.19 -2.21
N PHE A 59 -9.85 4.31 -2.75
CA PHE A 59 -9.60 4.98 -4.04
C PHE A 59 -9.69 4.02 -5.23
N MET A 60 -9.37 2.74 -5.05
CA MET A 60 -9.50 1.72 -6.10
C MET A 60 -10.88 1.06 -6.15
N HIS A 61 -11.91 1.71 -5.58
CA HIS A 61 -13.32 1.29 -5.70
C HIS A 61 -13.62 -0.12 -5.12
N LEU A 62 -12.76 -0.65 -4.24
CA LEU A 62 -12.91 -2.01 -3.67
C LEU A 62 -14.20 -2.18 -2.85
N ILE A 63 -14.69 -1.09 -2.24
CA ILE A 63 -15.83 -1.12 -1.32
C ILE A 63 -17.19 -0.98 -2.02
N ASP A 64 -17.20 -0.56 -3.29
CA ASP A 64 -18.39 -0.12 -4.02
C ASP A 64 -18.63 -0.96 -5.30
N GLU A 65 -18.17 -2.23 -5.28
CA GLU A 65 -18.37 -3.29 -6.27
C GLU A 65 -17.24 -3.50 -7.30
N ARG A 66 -17.06 -4.80 -7.68
CA ARG A 66 -16.26 -5.42 -8.79
C ARG A 66 -15.11 -6.32 -8.30
N THR A 67 -15.46 -7.57 -7.95
CA THR A 67 -14.56 -8.73 -7.72
C THR A 67 -13.34 -8.81 -8.65
N THR A 68 -13.46 -8.34 -9.90
CA THR A 68 -12.37 -8.27 -10.89
C THR A 68 -11.17 -7.42 -10.44
N ILE A 69 -11.38 -6.33 -9.68
CA ILE A 69 -10.28 -5.50 -9.19
C ILE A 69 -9.48 -6.27 -8.14
N TYR A 70 -10.12 -7.01 -7.24
CA TYR A 70 -9.42 -7.83 -6.24
C TYR A 70 -8.57 -8.91 -6.89
N TRP A 71 -9.09 -9.57 -7.93
CA TRP A 71 -8.35 -10.57 -8.71
C TRP A 71 -7.14 -9.99 -9.44
N THR A 72 -7.28 -8.81 -10.08
CA THR A 72 -6.16 -8.15 -10.77
C THR A 72 -5.11 -7.62 -9.79
N LEU A 73 -5.51 -7.15 -8.62
CA LEU A 73 -4.62 -6.77 -7.52
C LEU A 73 -3.82 -7.97 -7.00
N ILE A 74 -4.49 -9.09 -6.73
CA ILE A 74 -3.83 -10.34 -6.31
C ILE A 74 -2.89 -10.84 -7.40
N ALA A 75 -3.33 -10.89 -8.66
CA ALA A 75 -2.49 -11.32 -9.78
C ALA A 75 -1.23 -10.45 -9.89
N THR A 76 -1.38 -9.13 -9.77
CA THR A 76 -0.26 -8.19 -9.83
C THR A 76 0.68 -8.36 -8.63
N ALA A 77 0.14 -8.55 -7.42
CA ALA A 77 0.94 -8.81 -6.22
C ALA A 77 1.74 -10.12 -6.35
N ILE A 78 1.12 -11.19 -6.84
CA ILE A 78 1.79 -12.47 -7.09
C ILE A 78 2.88 -12.31 -8.15
N SER A 79 2.58 -11.69 -9.29
CA SER A 79 3.57 -11.43 -10.34
C SER A 79 4.74 -10.58 -9.82
N PHE A 80 4.47 -9.57 -8.99
CA PHE A 80 5.49 -8.74 -8.38
C PHE A 80 6.41 -9.54 -7.44
N LEU A 81 5.83 -10.40 -6.59
CA LEU A 81 6.60 -11.27 -5.70
C LEU A 81 7.46 -12.25 -6.51
N ILE A 82 6.91 -12.88 -7.56
CA ILE A 82 7.67 -13.76 -8.45
C ILE A 82 8.87 -13.01 -9.06
N LEU A 83 8.65 -11.80 -9.58
CA LEU A 83 9.71 -10.99 -10.20
C LEU A 83 10.79 -10.53 -9.23
N ILE A 84 10.50 -10.38 -7.93
CA ILE A 84 11.51 -10.06 -6.92
C ILE A 84 12.23 -11.31 -6.43
N PHE A 85 11.48 -12.35 -6.02
CA PHE A 85 12.06 -13.51 -5.35
C PHE A 85 12.77 -14.48 -6.30
N LEU A 86 12.33 -14.60 -7.56
CA LEU A 86 12.95 -15.47 -8.55
C LEU A 86 14.40 -15.07 -8.90
N PRO A 87 14.70 -13.80 -9.26
CA PRO A 87 16.08 -13.39 -9.53
C PRO A 87 16.95 -13.37 -8.28
N ILE A 88 16.42 -12.99 -7.11
CA ILE A 88 17.17 -13.06 -5.85
C ILE A 88 17.54 -14.51 -5.52
N GLY A 89 16.59 -15.43 -5.64
CA GLY A 89 16.82 -16.86 -5.45
C GLY A 89 17.82 -17.43 -6.45
N ALA A 90 17.72 -17.04 -7.72
CA ALA A 90 18.66 -17.45 -8.77
C ALA A 90 20.08 -16.92 -8.50
N MET A 91 20.23 -15.66 -8.08
CA MET A 91 21.53 -15.08 -7.74
C MET A 91 22.13 -15.71 -6.49
N LEU A 92 21.33 -15.99 -5.46
CA LEU A 92 21.78 -16.72 -4.27
C LEU A 92 22.18 -18.17 -4.59
N ALA A 93 21.46 -18.83 -5.50
CA ALA A 93 21.82 -20.17 -5.96
C ALA A 93 23.14 -20.18 -6.74
N GLN A 94 23.39 -19.17 -7.58
CA GLN A 94 24.66 -19.02 -8.30
C GLN A 94 25.82 -18.67 -7.37
N ALA A 95 25.60 -17.80 -6.38
CA ALA A 95 26.63 -17.43 -5.40
C ALA A 95 27.02 -18.58 -4.45
N ARG A 96 26.16 -19.59 -4.29
CA ARG A 96 26.43 -20.79 -3.48
C ARG A 96 27.24 -21.86 -4.23
N VAL A 97 27.34 -21.74 -5.56
CA VAL A 97 28.01 -22.72 -6.45
C VAL A 97 29.45 -22.28 -6.80
N TYR A 98 29.86 -21.06 -6.45
CA TYR A 98 31.25 -20.58 -6.45
C TYR A 98 31.84 -20.66 -5.04
#